data_AF-A0A944ZA46-F1
#
_entry.id   AF-A0A944ZA46-F1
#
_cell.length_a   1.000
_cell.length_b   1.000
_cell.length_c   1.000
_cell.angle_alpha   90.00
_cell.angle_beta   90.00
_cell.angle_gamma   90.00
#
_symmetry.space_group_name_H-M   'P 1'
#
loop_
_entity.id
_entity.type
_entity.pdbx_description
1 polymer ?
#
loop_
_entity_poly.entity_id
_entity_poly.type
_entity_poly.pdbx_seq_one_letter_code
_entity_poly.pdbx_strand_id
1 'polypeptide(L)'
;MQKQLNRITIFSATLVAAIFMLTACTAASDVISTVTPSGEQFAVPTSVITDDNLSEAASIVEPVADALVEKLSSEGTAGDGSDVEDLVDDLGLDPDAIAEQLGLDPDALTDALDIEDIAEQLGLDVDADGNEVITDEDGGAVDASDFFADFFASFQNSAMEQSLEAALVPSECAAFQTIEYPAGYYTGSLIDTHLHMPPLNDDPTGDGESYGGAGGVDAELYDSIDPNDRPLLGTTTTLDEVACALRQEGSTKAFTFFPVYDDASDALIELAYNAVDRHGELFVPFIQSTSSEISTVEAEVLVEMLGKRPDLFVGFGEVGDSPTEPVNLPPDAPIYVGDFEVAQDYGLLVYFHPGVGDHENLGRALKMFPEVTFLVHGDFVRPYIGDLMAENSNVYYTFNDIFDEVTPQFRFGDKQDFIDAMERDWEPLLDQAMVHYEDLINTYPDRFMWGTDRADIVWNYHADIGQLLVKFGRDFIGRLDPAVQDKVAYQNAESLLQ
;
A
#
# COMPACT_ATOMS: atom_id res chain seq x y z
N MET A 1 -14.72 -51.92 1.53
CA MET A 1 -13.39 -51.43 1.09
C MET A 1 -13.45 -50.14 0.26
N GLN A 2 -14.63 -49.52 0.07
CA GLN A 2 -14.80 -48.30 -0.73
C GLN A 2 -15.27 -47.10 0.12
N LYS A 3 -14.94 -47.13 1.42
CA LYS A 3 -15.21 -46.06 2.39
C LYS A 3 -13.95 -45.64 3.17
N GLN A 4 -12.77 -46.05 2.70
CA GLN A 4 -11.49 -45.61 3.27
C GLN A 4 -10.60 -44.85 2.28
N LEU A 5 -11.01 -44.67 1.02
CA LEU A 5 -10.28 -43.82 0.06
C LEU A 5 -10.67 -42.33 0.12
N ASN A 6 -11.78 -41.94 0.78
CA ASN A 6 -12.17 -40.53 0.92
C ASN A 6 -11.62 -39.84 2.19
N ARG A 7 -10.55 -40.39 2.79
CA ARG A 7 -9.91 -39.79 3.98
C ARG A 7 -8.43 -39.44 3.79
N ILE A 8 -7.86 -39.74 2.62
CA ILE A 8 -6.45 -39.46 2.30
C ILE A 8 -6.37 -38.29 1.29
N THR A 9 -7.34 -38.15 0.39
CA THR A 9 -7.46 -37.05 -0.60
C THR A 9 -7.71 -35.65 0.00
N ILE A 10 -7.98 -35.55 1.30
CA ILE A 10 -8.11 -34.26 2.01
C ILE A 10 -6.87 -33.99 2.87
N PHE A 11 -6.00 -34.97 3.10
CA PHE A 11 -4.86 -34.81 4.02
C PHE A 11 -3.58 -34.33 3.31
N SER A 12 -3.40 -34.63 2.02
CA SER A 12 -2.18 -34.30 1.26
C SER A 12 -2.19 -32.89 0.66
N ALA A 13 -3.32 -32.43 0.11
CA ALA A 13 -3.54 -31.01 -0.18
C ALA A 13 -3.51 -30.15 1.11
N THR A 14 -3.91 -30.73 2.24
CA THR A 14 -3.74 -30.11 3.56
C THR A 14 -2.29 -30.18 4.03
N LEU A 15 -1.40 -31.03 3.50
CA LEU A 15 0.00 -31.09 3.92
C LEU A 15 0.87 -30.14 3.12
N VAL A 16 0.68 -29.97 1.81
CA VAL A 16 1.36 -28.89 1.06
C VAL A 16 0.82 -27.53 1.48
N ALA A 17 -0.51 -27.41 1.64
CA ALA A 17 -1.09 -26.22 2.27
C ALA A 17 -0.75 -26.12 3.76
N ALA A 18 -0.42 -27.19 4.49
CA ALA A 18 0.09 -27.10 5.86
C ALA A 18 1.59 -26.89 5.93
N ILE A 19 2.40 -27.24 4.93
CA ILE A 19 3.81 -26.87 4.89
C ILE A 19 3.87 -25.37 4.60
N PHE A 20 3.12 -24.88 3.61
CA PHE A 20 2.94 -23.43 3.39
C PHE A 20 2.21 -22.72 4.54
N MET A 21 1.14 -23.28 5.12
CA MET A 21 0.48 -22.70 6.30
C MET A 21 1.28 -22.89 7.58
N LEU A 22 2.19 -23.87 7.72
CA LEU A 22 3.06 -24.00 8.89
C LEU A 22 4.12 -22.91 8.84
N THR A 23 4.67 -22.60 7.66
CA THR A 23 5.52 -21.42 7.44
C THR A 23 4.75 -20.11 7.71
N ALA A 24 3.48 -20.02 7.29
CA ALA A 24 2.63 -18.84 7.58
C ALA A 24 2.10 -18.77 9.04
N CYS A 25 1.88 -19.91 9.71
CA CYS A 25 1.38 -19.97 11.09
C CYS A 25 2.50 -19.82 12.12
N THR A 26 3.76 -20.08 11.77
CA THR A 26 4.91 -19.72 12.62
C THR A 26 5.05 -18.21 12.75
N ALA A 27 4.71 -17.42 11.72
CA ALA A 27 4.70 -15.96 11.77
C ALA A 27 3.53 -15.39 12.59
N ALA A 28 2.36 -16.04 12.58
CA ALA A 28 1.15 -15.54 13.24
C ALA A 28 1.08 -15.75 14.78
N SER A 29 2.03 -16.45 15.41
CA SER A 29 1.94 -16.78 16.85
C SER A 29 2.38 -15.66 17.81
N ASP A 30 2.98 -14.58 17.31
CA ASP A 30 3.51 -13.50 18.17
C ASP A 30 2.49 -12.42 18.59
N VAL A 31 1.22 -12.49 18.19
CA VAL A 31 0.25 -11.39 18.42
C VAL A 31 -0.82 -11.65 19.49
N ILE A 32 -0.93 -12.84 20.11
CA ILE A 32 -1.98 -13.08 21.12
C ILE A 32 -1.43 -13.50 22.48
N SER A 33 -0.99 -12.51 23.28
CA SER A 33 -1.15 -12.63 24.74
C SER A 33 -1.29 -11.28 25.48
N THR A 34 -2.51 -10.76 25.61
CA THR A 34 -2.86 -9.91 26.78
C THR A 34 -4.32 -10.05 27.25
N VAL A 35 -4.49 -10.83 28.33
CA VAL A 35 -5.35 -10.67 29.54
C VAL A 35 -6.89 -10.46 29.36
N THR A 36 -7.84 -11.15 30.03
CA THR A 36 -8.09 -11.24 31.50
C THR A 36 -9.29 -12.22 31.83
N PRO A 37 -9.91 -12.31 33.05
CA PRO A 37 -10.01 -13.58 33.77
C PRO A 37 -11.43 -13.90 34.32
N SER A 38 -12.06 -14.99 33.91
CA SER A 38 -13.03 -15.65 34.80
C SER A 38 -13.32 -17.06 34.31
N GLY A 39 -12.92 -18.03 35.13
CA GLY A 39 -12.99 -19.44 34.78
C GLY A 39 -14.41 -19.98 34.67
N GLU A 40 -14.54 -20.95 33.77
CA GLU A 40 -15.22 -22.22 34.02
C GLU A 40 -14.62 -23.25 33.04
N GLN A 41 -14.12 -24.37 33.58
CA GLN A 41 -13.42 -25.41 32.82
C GLN A 41 -14.41 -26.32 32.10
N PHE A 42 -14.21 -26.52 30.80
CA PHE A 42 -14.64 -27.74 30.10
C PHE A 42 -13.41 -28.40 29.45
N ALA A 43 -13.21 -29.67 29.77
CA ALA A 43 -12.09 -30.48 29.28
C ALA A 43 -12.42 -31.09 27.91
N VAL A 44 -11.55 -30.86 26.93
CA VAL A 44 -11.43 -31.62 25.68
C VAL A 44 -9.95 -32.03 25.56
N PRO A 45 -9.61 -33.26 25.15
CA PRO A 45 -8.23 -33.71 25.10
C PRO A 45 -7.55 -33.17 23.83
N THR A 46 -6.68 -32.18 23.97
CA THR A 46 -5.70 -31.78 22.96
C THR A 46 -4.38 -32.53 23.21
N SER A 47 -3.95 -33.33 22.23
CA SER A 47 -2.53 -33.60 22.05
C SER A 47 -1.87 -32.29 21.59
N VAL A 48 -0.86 -31.87 22.32
CA VAL A 48 -0.28 -30.51 22.29
C VAL A 48 0.76 -30.42 21.16
N ILE A 49 0.59 -29.46 20.26
CA ILE A 49 1.68 -28.82 19.51
C ILE A 49 2.03 -27.56 20.32
N THR A 50 3.28 -27.40 20.72
CA THR A 50 3.79 -26.24 21.48
C THR A 50 4.50 -25.26 20.54
N ASP A 51 4.57 -23.97 20.91
CA ASP A 51 5.29 -22.94 20.16
C ASP A 51 6.76 -23.31 19.87
N ASP A 52 7.41 -24.04 20.80
CA ASP A 52 8.77 -24.56 20.63
C ASP A 52 8.90 -25.53 19.42
N ASN A 53 7.86 -26.30 19.09
CA ASN A 53 7.90 -27.27 17.99
C ASN A 53 7.68 -26.59 16.62
N LEU A 54 7.07 -25.41 16.60
CA LEU A 54 6.80 -24.64 15.38
C LEU A 54 8.02 -23.81 14.97
N SER A 55 8.67 -23.16 15.93
CA SER A 55 9.95 -22.46 15.70
C SER A 55 11.06 -23.41 15.20
N GLU A 56 11.12 -24.63 15.74
CA GLU A 56 12.10 -25.63 15.30
C GLU A 56 11.80 -26.14 13.87
N ALA A 57 10.52 -26.30 13.51
CA ALA A 57 10.11 -26.69 12.15
C ALA A 57 10.45 -25.61 11.10
N ALA A 58 10.18 -24.32 11.37
CA ALA A 58 10.53 -23.22 10.46
C ALA A 58 12.04 -23.16 10.20
N SER A 59 12.87 -23.35 11.24
CA SER A 59 14.34 -23.34 11.12
C SER A 59 14.93 -24.46 10.25
N ILE A 60 14.11 -25.46 9.90
CA ILE A 60 14.48 -26.59 9.05
C ILE A 60 13.91 -26.43 7.64
N VAL A 61 12.71 -25.84 7.48
CA VAL A 61 12.03 -25.71 6.19
C VAL A 61 12.64 -24.59 5.33
N GLU A 62 13.05 -23.48 5.95
CA GLU A 62 13.57 -22.30 5.25
C GLU A 62 14.89 -22.57 4.50
N PRO A 63 15.91 -23.23 5.10
CA PRO A 63 17.14 -23.55 4.36
C PRO A 63 16.93 -24.58 3.24
N VAL A 64 15.87 -25.39 3.34
CA VAL A 64 15.53 -26.40 2.33
C VAL A 64 14.85 -25.73 1.13
N ALA A 65 13.94 -24.78 1.38
CA ALA A 65 13.31 -23.98 0.33
C ALA A 65 14.35 -23.14 -0.42
N ASP A 66 15.24 -22.45 0.30
CA ASP A 66 16.31 -21.63 -0.30
C ASP A 66 17.30 -22.47 -1.11
N ALA A 67 17.70 -23.64 -0.60
CA ALA A 67 18.58 -24.55 -1.32
C ALA A 67 17.92 -25.12 -2.59
N LEU A 68 16.60 -25.35 -2.56
CA LEU A 68 15.84 -25.81 -3.71
C LEU A 68 15.78 -24.72 -4.79
N VAL A 69 15.50 -23.47 -4.39
CA VAL A 69 15.45 -22.31 -5.29
C VAL A 69 16.83 -21.99 -5.89
N GLU A 70 17.90 -22.01 -5.09
CA GLU A 70 19.27 -21.78 -5.55
C GLU A 70 19.74 -22.87 -6.53
N LYS A 71 19.39 -24.14 -6.28
CA LYS A 71 19.77 -25.25 -7.16
C LYS A 71 18.99 -25.24 -8.47
N LEU A 72 17.67 -25.01 -8.43
CA LEU A 72 16.83 -24.86 -9.63
C LEU A 72 17.24 -23.65 -10.48
N SER A 73 17.73 -22.58 -9.86
CA SER A 73 18.21 -21.39 -10.57
C SER A 73 19.63 -21.55 -11.17
N SER A 74 20.47 -22.41 -10.58
CA SER A 74 21.86 -22.61 -11.02
C SER A 74 22.02 -23.69 -12.09
N GLU A 75 21.12 -24.67 -12.14
CA GLU A 75 21.11 -25.75 -13.11
C GLU A 75 20.16 -25.43 -14.27
N GLY A 76 20.55 -24.45 -15.09
CA GLY A 76 19.81 -24.10 -16.31
C GLY A 76 19.56 -25.33 -17.20
N THR A 77 18.30 -25.74 -17.29
CA THR A 77 17.75 -26.86 -18.08
C THR A 77 18.32 -28.26 -17.78
N ALA A 78 17.46 -29.10 -17.21
CA ALA A 78 17.39 -30.57 -17.28
C ALA A 78 18.69 -31.30 -17.67
N GLY A 79 19.47 -31.66 -16.67
CA GLY A 79 20.51 -32.68 -16.78
C GLY A 79 20.02 -34.02 -16.21
N ASP A 80 19.91 -35.02 -17.08
CA ASP A 80 20.01 -36.47 -16.83
C ASP A 80 19.58 -36.96 -15.43
N GLY A 81 18.27 -37.16 -15.27
CA GLY A 81 17.60 -38.07 -14.32
C GLY A 81 18.40 -38.52 -13.09
N SER A 82 18.68 -37.60 -12.18
CA SER A 82 18.98 -37.97 -10.79
C SER A 82 17.67 -38.10 -10.04
N ASP A 83 17.43 -39.27 -9.43
CA ASP A 83 16.30 -39.53 -8.55
C ASP A 83 16.26 -38.48 -7.43
N VAL A 84 15.09 -38.06 -6.98
CA VAL A 84 14.91 -37.11 -5.85
C VAL A 84 15.57 -37.62 -4.57
N GLU A 85 15.74 -38.94 -4.44
CA GLU A 85 16.57 -39.58 -3.41
C GLU A 85 18.03 -39.06 -3.43
N ASP A 86 18.62 -38.84 -4.61
CA ASP A 86 19.96 -38.27 -4.77
C ASP A 86 20.00 -36.77 -4.42
N LEU A 87 18.89 -36.02 -4.64
CA LEU A 87 18.79 -34.60 -4.27
C LEU A 87 18.73 -34.41 -2.74
N VAL A 88 17.98 -35.28 -2.05
CA VAL A 88 17.87 -35.35 -0.59
C VAL A 88 19.22 -35.75 0.04
N ASP A 89 19.90 -36.74 -0.55
CA ASP A 89 21.25 -37.15 -0.13
C ASP A 89 22.31 -36.06 -0.38
N ASP A 90 22.24 -35.34 -1.51
CA ASP A 90 23.15 -34.24 -1.85
C ASP A 90 22.98 -33.02 -0.93
N LEU A 91 21.76 -32.76 -0.47
CA LEU A 91 21.44 -31.71 0.52
C LEU A 91 21.76 -32.17 1.97
N GLY A 92 22.09 -33.45 2.16
CA GLY A 92 22.41 -34.02 3.48
C GLY A 92 21.23 -34.05 4.44
N LEU A 93 20.01 -34.06 3.91
CA LEU A 93 18.78 -34.10 4.68
C LEU A 93 18.42 -35.57 4.91
N ASP A 94 18.31 -35.99 6.17
CA ASP A 94 17.86 -37.34 6.53
C ASP A 94 16.34 -37.29 6.77
N PRO A 95 15.51 -37.87 5.87
CA PRO A 95 14.05 -37.82 5.99
C PRO A 95 13.55 -38.46 7.29
N ASP A 96 14.25 -39.47 7.79
CA ASP A 96 13.94 -40.11 9.06
C ASP A 96 14.21 -39.16 10.23
N ALA A 97 15.28 -38.35 10.14
CA ALA A 97 15.61 -37.34 11.15
C ALA A 97 14.62 -36.16 11.14
N ILE A 98 14.15 -35.73 9.97
CA ILE A 98 13.12 -34.68 9.82
C ILE A 98 11.78 -35.19 10.34
N ALA A 99 11.38 -36.41 9.97
CA ALA A 99 10.16 -37.03 10.47
C ALA A 99 10.22 -37.25 12.00
N GLU A 100 11.37 -37.65 12.55
CA GLU A 100 11.59 -37.78 14.00
C GLU A 100 11.48 -36.43 14.72
N GLN A 101 12.04 -35.34 14.16
CA GLN A 101 11.91 -33.99 14.72
C GLN A 101 10.48 -33.44 14.68
N LEU A 102 9.74 -33.71 13.60
CA LEU A 102 8.35 -33.27 13.43
C LEU A 102 7.32 -34.19 14.13
N GLY A 103 7.78 -35.32 14.71
CA GLY A 103 6.91 -36.31 15.33
C GLY A 103 5.98 -37.02 14.33
N LEU A 104 6.37 -37.07 13.05
CA LEU A 104 5.66 -37.73 11.97
C LEU A 104 6.19 -39.15 11.77
N ASP A 105 5.36 -40.00 11.17
CA ASP A 105 5.80 -41.32 10.73
C ASP A 105 6.65 -41.14 9.45
N PRO A 106 7.93 -41.56 9.41
CA PRO A 106 8.81 -41.34 8.26
C PRO A 106 8.27 -41.93 6.96
N ASP A 107 7.59 -43.09 7.05
CA ASP A 107 6.93 -43.71 5.91
C ASP A 107 5.76 -42.84 5.41
N ALA A 108 5.06 -42.13 6.31
CA ALA A 108 3.95 -41.24 5.94
C ALA A 108 4.42 -39.88 5.40
N LEU A 109 5.59 -39.40 5.82
CA LEU A 109 6.20 -38.19 5.24
C LEU A 109 6.72 -38.49 3.83
N THR A 110 7.33 -39.64 3.63
CA THR A 110 7.80 -40.12 2.32
C THR A 110 6.63 -40.34 1.36
N ASP A 111 5.56 -41.01 1.81
CA ASP A 111 4.33 -41.18 1.02
C ASP A 111 3.62 -39.84 0.71
N ALA A 112 3.79 -38.81 1.54
CA ALA A 112 3.13 -37.52 1.34
C ALA A 112 3.96 -36.51 0.52
N LEU A 113 5.26 -36.77 0.38
CA LEU A 113 6.17 -36.09 -0.54
C LEU A 113 6.30 -36.85 -1.87
N ASP A 114 5.46 -37.86 -2.10
CA ASP A 114 5.39 -38.54 -3.39
C ASP A 114 5.00 -37.53 -4.47
N ILE A 115 6.00 -37.18 -5.28
CA ILE A 115 5.92 -36.19 -6.35
C ILE A 115 4.89 -36.61 -7.40
N GLU A 116 4.66 -37.90 -7.62
CA GLU A 116 3.62 -38.38 -8.55
C GLU A 116 2.22 -38.03 -8.03
N ASP A 117 1.98 -38.12 -6.72
CA ASP A 117 0.69 -37.78 -6.08
C ASP A 117 0.48 -36.25 -5.99
N ILE A 118 1.55 -35.48 -5.82
CA ILE A 118 1.52 -34.00 -5.86
C ILE A 118 1.27 -33.52 -7.29
N ALA A 119 1.97 -34.10 -8.27
CA ALA A 119 1.77 -33.84 -9.69
C ALA A 119 0.34 -34.18 -10.13
N GLU A 120 -0.19 -35.35 -9.76
CA GLU A 120 -1.57 -35.76 -10.08
C GLU A 120 -2.60 -34.79 -9.46
N GLN A 121 -2.36 -34.29 -8.24
CA GLN A 121 -3.25 -33.32 -7.57
C GLN A 121 -3.19 -31.91 -8.17
N LEU A 122 -2.03 -31.51 -8.69
CA LEU A 122 -1.84 -30.24 -9.40
C LEU A 122 -2.23 -30.32 -10.89
N GLY A 123 -2.63 -31.51 -11.37
CA GLY A 123 -2.99 -31.73 -12.78
C GLY A 123 -1.79 -31.83 -13.72
N LEU A 124 -0.62 -32.15 -13.19
CA LEU A 124 0.64 -32.29 -13.91
C LEU A 124 0.81 -33.74 -14.39
N ASP A 125 1.03 -33.95 -15.69
CA ASP A 125 1.26 -35.27 -16.29
C ASP A 125 2.77 -35.54 -16.34
N VAL A 126 3.23 -36.63 -15.72
CA VAL A 126 4.65 -37.03 -15.71
C VAL A 126 4.91 -37.88 -16.96
N ASP A 127 5.95 -37.55 -17.75
CA ASP A 127 6.21 -38.31 -18.98
C ASP A 127 6.71 -39.73 -18.70
N ALA A 128 6.53 -40.63 -19.67
CA ALA A 128 6.89 -42.05 -19.54
C ALA A 128 8.40 -42.32 -19.43
N ASP A 129 9.23 -41.30 -19.62
CA ASP A 129 10.68 -41.37 -19.52
C ASP A 129 11.21 -40.82 -18.18
N GLY A 130 10.31 -40.44 -17.25
CA GLY A 130 10.66 -39.92 -15.93
C GLY A 130 11.24 -38.51 -15.97
N ASN A 131 11.06 -37.78 -17.07
CA ASN A 131 11.43 -36.38 -17.13
C ASN A 131 10.24 -35.54 -16.66
N GLU A 132 10.49 -34.63 -15.74
CA GLU A 132 9.52 -33.62 -15.32
C GLU A 132 9.21 -32.70 -16.50
N VAL A 133 8.06 -32.90 -17.13
CA VAL A 133 7.52 -31.99 -18.13
C VAL A 133 6.16 -31.54 -17.62
N ILE A 134 6.10 -30.37 -17.01
CA ILE A 134 4.85 -29.67 -16.75
C ILE A 134 4.20 -29.50 -18.12
N THR A 135 3.01 -30.06 -18.35
CA THR A 135 2.30 -29.93 -19.63
C THR A 135 1.01 -29.15 -19.44
N ASP A 136 0.69 -28.26 -20.37
CA ASP A 136 -0.58 -27.52 -20.37
C ASP A 136 -1.76 -28.43 -20.79
N GLU A 137 -2.98 -27.89 -20.77
CA GLU A 137 -4.19 -28.63 -21.20
C GLU A 137 -4.12 -29.15 -22.66
N ASP A 138 -3.19 -28.63 -23.47
CA ASP A 138 -2.96 -29.01 -24.87
C ASP A 138 -1.76 -29.99 -25.02
N GLY A 139 -1.11 -30.38 -23.92
CA GLY A 139 0.04 -31.29 -23.90
C GLY A 139 1.37 -30.63 -24.32
N GLY A 140 1.43 -29.29 -24.31
CA GLY A 140 2.65 -28.52 -24.53
C GLY A 140 3.46 -28.38 -23.25
N ALA A 141 4.78 -28.54 -23.32
CA ALA A 141 5.66 -28.30 -22.17
C ALA A 141 5.53 -26.84 -21.69
N VAL A 142 5.15 -26.65 -20.45
CA VAL A 142 5.13 -25.38 -19.72
C VAL A 142 6.47 -25.24 -19.02
N ASP A 143 7.08 -24.07 -19.13
CA ASP A 143 8.28 -23.74 -18.37
C ASP A 143 7.90 -23.75 -16.87
N ALA A 144 8.67 -24.46 -16.04
CA ALA A 144 8.43 -24.47 -14.60
C ALA A 144 8.43 -23.06 -14.01
N SER A 145 9.26 -22.16 -14.55
CA SER A 145 9.28 -20.75 -14.13
C SER A 145 7.97 -20.03 -14.44
N ASP A 146 7.35 -20.27 -15.61
CA ASP A 146 6.05 -19.70 -15.97
C ASP A 146 4.95 -20.26 -15.05
N PHE A 147 4.96 -21.57 -14.77
CA PHE A 147 4.00 -22.18 -13.86
C PHE A 147 4.07 -21.60 -12.44
N PHE A 148 5.27 -21.47 -11.88
CA PHE A 148 5.44 -20.88 -10.54
C PHE A 148 5.04 -19.40 -10.53
N ALA A 149 5.39 -18.62 -11.56
CA ALA A 149 4.97 -17.24 -11.68
C ALA A 149 3.43 -17.10 -11.69
N ASP A 150 2.74 -17.90 -12.50
CA ASP A 150 1.27 -17.92 -12.55
C ASP A 150 0.64 -18.35 -11.22
N PHE A 151 1.22 -19.35 -10.56
CA PHE A 151 0.78 -19.80 -9.24
C PHE A 151 0.91 -18.70 -8.18
N PHE A 152 2.08 -18.06 -8.08
CA PHE A 152 2.32 -16.98 -7.13
C PHE A 152 1.43 -15.76 -7.42
N ALA A 153 1.27 -15.38 -8.68
CA ALA A 153 0.34 -14.32 -9.07
C ALA A 153 -1.11 -14.67 -8.68
N SER A 154 -1.55 -15.91 -8.88
CA SER A 154 -2.89 -16.34 -8.44
C SER A 154 -3.05 -16.31 -6.92
N PHE A 155 -2.01 -16.68 -6.18
CA PHE A 155 -2.03 -16.64 -4.72
C PHE A 155 -2.09 -15.20 -4.20
N GLN A 156 -1.21 -14.33 -4.69
CA GLN A 156 -1.21 -12.89 -4.37
C GLN A 156 -2.55 -12.23 -4.71
N ASN A 157 -3.12 -12.53 -5.87
CA ASN A 157 -4.44 -12.02 -6.24
C ASN A 157 -5.53 -12.47 -5.26
N SER A 158 -5.54 -13.74 -4.85
CA SER A 158 -6.50 -14.26 -3.86
C SER A 158 -6.29 -13.64 -2.47
N ALA A 159 -5.06 -13.36 -2.07
CA ALA A 159 -4.73 -12.62 -0.84
C ALA A 159 -5.26 -11.18 -0.90
N MET A 160 -4.99 -10.48 -2.00
CA MET A 160 -5.43 -9.11 -2.24
C MET A 160 -6.97 -8.99 -2.32
N GLU A 161 -7.66 -9.98 -2.90
CA GLU A 161 -9.12 -10.03 -2.89
C GLU A 161 -9.68 -10.12 -1.47
N GLN A 162 -9.06 -10.93 -0.58
CA GLN A 162 -9.47 -11.01 0.82
C GLN A 162 -9.22 -9.70 1.56
N SER A 163 -8.05 -9.07 1.34
CA SER A 163 -7.74 -7.75 1.89
C SER A 163 -8.73 -6.69 1.42
N LEU A 164 -9.13 -6.73 0.14
CA LEU A 164 -10.17 -5.86 -0.42
C LEU A 164 -11.53 -6.11 0.24
N GLU A 165 -11.95 -7.37 0.39
CA GLU A 165 -13.21 -7.68 1.08
C GLU A 165 -13.22 -7.15 2.52
N ALA A 166 -12.10 -7.31 3.24
CA ALA A 166 -11.93 -6.80 4.60
C ALA A 166 -11.95 -5.26 4.64
N ALA A 167 -11.27 -4.59 3.70
CA ALA A 167 -11.23 -3.14 3.56
C ALA A 167 -12.62 -2.53 3.35
N LEU A 168 -13.52 -3.29 2.71
CA LEU A 168 -14.87 -2.88 2.34
C LEU A 168 -15.92 -3.24 3.41
N VAL A 169 -15.54 -3.84 4.54
CA VAL A 169 -16.47 -4.11 5.64
C VAL A 169 -17.12 -2.80 6.09
N PRO A 170 -18.47 -2.71 6.08
CA PRO A 170 -19.14 -1.47 6.47
C PRO A 170 -18.86 -1.10 7.93
N SER A 171 -18.66 0.19 8.19
CA SER A 171 -18.49 0.72 9.54
C SER A 171 -19.62 1.68 9.92
N GLU A 172 -19.94 1.74 11.21
CA GLU A 172 -20.95 2.68 11.70
C GLU A 172 -20.38 4.10 11.73
N CYS A 173 -20.79 4.95 10.80
CA CYS A 173 -20.49 6.37 10.89
C CYS A 173 -21.55 7.10 11.70
N ALA A 174 -21.14 7.69 12.82
CA ALA A 174 -22.01 8.57 13.59
C ALA A 174 -22.52 9.72 12.70
N ALA A 175 -23.70 10.25 13.02
CA ALA A 175 -24.20 11.43 12.30
C ALA A 175 -23.21 12.59 12.46
N PHE A 176 -22.92 13.28 11.35
CA PHE A 176 -22.10 14.49 11.37
C PHE A 176 -22.67 15.49 12.38
N GLN A 177 -21.81 15.96 13.29
CA GLN A 177 -22.15 17.03 14.20
C GLN A 177 -21.60 18.33 13.63
N THR A 178 -22.46 19.32 13.45
CA THR A 178 -22.02 20.64 13.03
C THR A 178 -21.02 21.19 14.06
N ILE A 179 -19.81 21.48 13.59
CA ILE A 179 -18.75 22.05 14.42
C ILE A 179 -18.94 23.57 14.46
N GLU A 180 -19.13 24.13 15.65
CA GLU A 180 -19.14 25.58 15.85
C GLU A 180 -17.71 26.08 16.04
N TYR A 181 -17.22 26.88 15.09
CA TYR A 181 -15.88 27.47 15.18
C TYR A 181 -15.90 28.85 15.84
N PRO A 182 -14.79 29.26 16.51
CA PRO A 182 -14.65 30.61 17.06
C PRO A 182 -14.80 31.71 16.02
N ALA A 183 -15.10 32.93 16.46
CA ALA A 183 -15.13 34.10 15.59
C ALA A 183 -13.75 34.32 14.94
N GLY A 184 -13.73 34.51 13.62
CA GLY A 184 -12.51 34.69 12.83
C GLY A 184 -12.11 33.45 12.04
N TYR A 185 -12.62 32.26 12.39
CA TYR A 185 -12.36 31.04 11.63
C TYR A 185 -13.19 31.03 10.34
N TYR A 186 -12.63 30.42 9.30
CA TYR A 186 -13.36 30.13 8.07
C TYR A 186 -14.44 29.07 8.30
N THR A 187 -15.67 29.36 7.89
CA THR A 187 -16.86 28.52 8.17
C THR A 187 -17.52 27.95 6.91
N GLY A 188 -16.94 28.21 5.72
CA GLY A 188 -17.45 27.67 4.47
C GLY A 188 -17.02 26.22 4.20
N SER A 189 -17.30 25.75 2.99
CA SER A 189 -16.92 24.41 2.51
C SER A 189 -15.40 24.24 2.44
N LEU A 190 -14.94 23.02 2.67
CA LEU A 190 -13.55 22.61 2.48
C LEU A 190 -13.47 21.41 1.53
N ILE A 191 -12.43 21.40 0.71
CA ILE A 191 -11.94 20.25 -0.03
C ILE A 191 -10.51 19.99 0.45
N ASP A 192 -10.21 18.77 0.85
CA ASP A 192 -8.86 18.34 1.21
C ASP A 192 -8.12 17.88 -0.05
N THR A 193 -7.20 18.66 -0.59
CA THR A 193 -6.53 18.31 -1.85
C THR A 193 -5.34 17.39 -1.69
N HIS A 194 -5.12 16.82 -0.50
CA HIS A 194 -4.02 15.90 -0.26
C HIS A 194 -4.36 14.85 0.80
N LEU A 195 -4.81 13.68 0.36
CA LEU A 195 -5.11 12.53 1.22
C LEU A 195 -4.53 11.26 0.58
N HIS A 196 -3.68 10.53 1.28
CA HIS A 196 -3.32 9.18 0.85
C HIS A 196 -4.38 8.20 1.33
N MET A 197 -4.82 7.30 0.45
CA MET A 197 -5.61 6.15 0.87
C MET A 197 -4.65 5.13 1.49
N PRO A 198 -4.92 4.59 2.69
CA PRO A 198 -4.11 3.50 3.22
C PRO A 198 -4.09 2.33 2.22
N PRO A 199 -2.92 1.68 2.00
CA PRO A 199 -2.85 0.54 1.10
C PRO A 199 -3.66 -0.65 1.63
N LEU A 200 -4.01 -1.57 0.74
CA LEU A 200 -4.46 -2.90 1.15
C LEU A 200 -3.29 -3.64 1.81
N ASN A 201 -3.60 -4.57 2.72
CA ASN A 201 -2.58 -5.47 3.24
C ASN A 201 -2.14 -6.45 2.15
N ASP A 202 -0.93 -6.25 1.61
CA ASP A 202 -0.29 -7.08 0.60
C ASP A 202 0.48 -8.28 1.20
N ASP A 203 0.78 -8.22 2.49
CA ASP A 203 1.28 -9.35 3.30
C ASP A 203 0.25 -9.76 4.39
N PRO A 204 -0.80 -10.54 4.02
CA PRO A 204 -1.75 -11.06 4.99
C PRO A 204 -1.15 -12.15 5.88
N THR A 205 0.02 -12.70 5.52
CA THR A 205 0.71 -13.75 6.28
C THR A 205 1.52 -13.21 7.45
N GLY A 206 1.86 -11.91 7.41
CA GLY A 206 2.57 -11.21 8.47
C GLY A 206 3.98 -11.74 8.68
N ASP A 207 4.60 -12.28 7.63
CA ASP A 207 5.98 -12.74 7.70
C ASP A 207 6.95 -11.56 7.86
N GLY A 208 6.49 -10.32 7.61
CA GLY A 208 7.21 -9.10 7.98
C GLY A 208 8.53 -8.92 7.21
N GLU A 209 8.79 -9.77 6.23
CA GLU A 209 9.95 -9.76 5.33
C GLU A 209 9.64 -8.98 4.04
N SER A 210 8.48 -8.33 3.96
CA SER A 210 8.18 -7.41 2.87
C SER A 210 9.13 -6.21 2.96
N TYR A 211 10.03 -6.12 1.97
CA TYR A 211 11.02 -5.06 1.72
C TYR A 211 12.43 -5.23 2.34
N GLY A 212 13.10 -6.35 2.05
CA GLY A 212 14.58 -6.45 2.08
C GLY A 212 15.31 -5.63 0.99
N GLY A 213 14.66 -4.62 0.40
CA GLY A 213 15.22 -3.72 -0.61
C GLY A 213 16.05 -2.59 -0.01
N ALA A 214 16.86 -1.92 -0.83
CA ALA A 214 17.41 -0.63 -0.42
C ALA A 214 16.24 0.36 -0.35
N GLY A 215 15.69 0.59 0.84
CA GLY A 215 14.64 1.59 1.02
C GLY A 215 15.16 3.03 0.81
N GLY A 216 14.21 3.95 0.66
CA GLY A 216 14.46 5.39 0.62
C GLY A 216 15.00 5.96 1.95
N VAL A 217 15.11 7.29 2.00
CA VAL A 217 15.78 7.99 3.12
C VAL A 217 15.09 7.81 4.48
N ASP A 218 13.77 7.58 4.47
CA ASP A 218 12.98 7.38 5.69
C ASP A 218 12.43 5.95 5.81
N ALA A 219 12.80 5.01 4.92
CA ALA A 219 12.23 3.66 4.93
C ALA A 219 12.34 2.97 6.30
N GLU A 220 13.51 3.09 6.96
CA GLU A 220 13.72 2.54 8.32
C GLU A 220 12.75 3.15 9.37
N LEU A 221 12.31 4.41 9.18
CA LEU A 221 11.33 5.03 10.08
C LEU A 221 9.93 4.45 9.87
N TYR A 222 9.55 4.20 8.61
CA TYR A 222 8.29 3.52 8.29
C TYR A 222 8.26 2.09 8.81
N ASP A 223 9.36 1.36 8.65
CA ASP A 223 9.49 -0.02 9.17
C ASP A 223 9.38 -0.06 10.70
N SER A 224 9.79 1.03 11.37
CA SER A 224 9.73 1.14 12.82
C SER A 224 8.33 1.42 13.40
N ILE A 225 7.34 1.73 12.56
CA ILE A 225 5.95 1.93 12.99
C ILE A 225 5.40 0.59 13.49
N ASP A 226 4.80 0.59 14.69
CA ASP A 226 4.15 -0.59 15.26
C ASP A 226 3.13 -1.15 14.26
N PRO A 227 3.11 -2.47 13.98
CA PRO A 227 2.18 -3.06 13.03
C PRO A 227 0.71 -2.70 13.27
N ASN A 228 0.29 -2.46 14.51
CA ASN A 228 -1.07 -2.05 14.84
C ASN A 228 -1.36 -0.57 14.57
N ASP A 229 -0.30 0.25 14.45
CA ASP A 229 -0.38 1.66 14.12
C ASP A 229 -0.16 1.90 12.61
N ARG A 230 0.28 0.90 11.84
CA ARG A 230 0.38 0.99 10.38
C ARG A 230 -1.01 1.19 9.76
N PRO A 231 -1.20 2.14 8.84
CA PRO A 231 -2.49 2.37 8.21
C PRO A 231 -2.69 1.35 7.07
N LEU A 232 -3.40 0.27 7.37
CA LEU A 232 -3.67 -0.81 6.41
C LEU A 232 -5.17 -1.06 6.32
N LEU A 233 -5.71 -0.92 5.11
CA LEU A 233 -7.12 -1.18 4.85
C LEU A 233 -7.43 -2.68 5.01
N GLY A 234 -8.47 -2.97 5.78
CA GLY A 234 -8.89 -4.33 6.11
C GLY A 234 -8.22 -4.90 7.37
N THR A 235 -7.18 -4.23 7.89
CA THR A 235 -6.46 -4.64 9.09
C THR A 235 -6.66 -3.66 10.24
N THR A 236 -6.17 -2.43 10.09
CA THR A 236 -6.21 -1.40 11.15
C THR A 236 -7.25 -0.32 10.90
N THR A 237 -7.74 -0.20 9.67
CA THR A 237 -8.88 0.65 9.33
C THR A 237 -9.66 0.10 8.14
N THR A 238 -10.79 0.74 7.79
CA THR A 238 -11.65 0.39 6.65
C THR A 238 -11.93 1.63 5.80
N LEU A 239 -12.36 1.41 4.55
CA LEU A 239 -12.74 2.49 3.64
C LEU A 239 -13.87 3.36 4.23
N ASP A 240 -14.85 2.73 4.88
CA ASP A 240 -15.97 3.44 5.49
C ASP A 240 -15.53 4.29 6.70
N GLU A 241 -14.51 3.87 7.45
CA GLU A 241 -13.94 4.65 8.55
C GLU A 241 -13.20 5.90 8.04
N VAL A 242 -12.37 5.76 7.00
CA VAL A 242 -11.72 6.90 6.33
C VAL A 242 -12.77 7.90 5.83
N ALA A 243 -13.79 7.40 5.12
CA ALA A 243 -14.90 8.24 4.66
C ALA A 243 -15.68 8.88 5.83
N CYS A 244 -15.83 8.17 6.94
CA CYS A 244 -16.47 8.71 8.12
C CYS A 244 -15.68 9.85 8.75
N ALA A 245 -14.36 9.71 8.86
CA ALA A 245 -13.47 10.75 9.38
C ALA A 245 -13.58 12.03 8.56
N LEU A 246 -13.50 11.95 7.22
CA LEU A 246 -13.68 13.09 6.32
C LEU A 246 -15.03 13.78 6.48
N ARG A 247 -16.10 13.00 6.67
CA ARG A 247 -17.44 13.56 6.94
C ARG A 247 -17.49 14.23 8.30
N GLN A 248 -16.89 13.63 9.33
CA GLN A 248 -16.88 14.13 10.71
C GLN A 248 -16.05 15.41 10.89
N GLU A 249 -15.01 15.62 10.10
CA GLU A 249 -14.26 16.88 10.07
C GLU A 249 -14.95 17.96 9.21
N GLY A 250 -15.92 17.57 8.36
CA GLY A 250 -16.70 18.49 7.54
C GLY A 250 -16.09 18.79 6.17
N SER A 251 -15.19 17.94 5.68
CA SER A 251 -14.68 17.97 4.31
C SER A 251 -15.76 17.50 3.33
N THR A 252 -15.88 18.18 2.19
CA THR A 252 -16.90 17.86 1.18
C THR A 252 -16.39 16.93 0.09
N LYS A 253 -15.09 17.01 -0.20
CA LYS A 253 -14.33 16.13 -1.11
C LYS A 253 -12.90 16.02 -0.61
N ALA A 254 -12.20 14.97 -1.04
CA ALA A 254 -10.76 14.83 -0.90
C ALA A 254 -10.14 14.40 -2.23
N PHE A 255 -9.00 14.98 -2.61
CA PHE A 255 -8.15 14.43 -3.67
C PHE A 255 -7.38 13.29 -3.02
N THR A 256 -7.62 12.09 -3.51
CA THR A 256 -7.26 10.87 -2.80
C THR A 256 -6.35 10.02 -3.67
N PHE A 257 -5.15 9.77 -3.16
CA PHE A 257 -4.12 9.00 -3.82
C PHE A 257 -4.29 7.52 -3.48
N PHE A 258 -4.66 6.72 -4.48
CA PHE A 258 -4.84 5.28 -4.32
C PHE A 258 -3.56 4.58 -4.80
N PRO A 259 -2.85 3.86 -3.91
CA PRO A 259 -1.64 3.14 -4.30
C PRO A 259 -2.01 2.03 -5.30
N VAL A 260 -1.28 1.95 -6.41
CA VAL A 260 -1.41 0.90 -7.43
C VAL A 260 -0.03 0.41 -7.85
N TYR A 261 0.29 -0.84 -7.51
CA TYR A 261 1.54 -1.49 -7.89
C TYR A 261 1.43 -2.15 -9.27
N ASP A 262 2.55 -2.30 -9.97
CA ASP A 262 2.61 -2.89 -11.31
C ASP A 262 2.17 -4.36 -11.34
N ASP A 263 2.49 -5.11 -10.28
CA ASP A 263 2.15 -6.52 -10.09
C ASP A 263 0.75 -6.78 -9.51
N ALA A 264 0.16 -5.82 -8.79
CA ALA A 264 -1.08 -6.02 -8.01
C ALA A 264 -2.26 -5.11 -8.40
N SER A 265 -2.36 -4.74 -9.67
CA SER A 265 -3.22 -3.62 -10.09
C SER A 265 -4.74 -3.84 -10.03
N ASP A 266 -5.26 -5.07 -10.10
CA ASP A 266 -6.73 -5.29 -10.16
C ASP A 266 -7.45 -4.93 -8.85
N ALA A 267 -7.06 -5.53 -7.73
CA ALA A 267 -7.71 -5.29 -6.44
C ALA A 267 -7.57 -3.82 -5.98
N LEU A 268 -6.42 -3.21 -6.26
CA LEU A 268 -6.13 -1.81 -5.92
C LEU A 268 -6.96 -0.83 -6.74
N ILE A 269 -7.16 -1.09 -8.04
CA ILE A 269 -8.06 -0.29 -8.87
C ILE A 269 -9.53 -0.51 -8.47
N GLU A 270 -9.91 -1.74 -8.09
CA GLU A 270 -11.24 -2.01 -7.54
C GLU A 270 -11.47 -1.28 -6.20
N LEU A 271 -10.46 -1.12 -5.35
CA LEU A 271 -10.57 -0.31 -4.15
C LEU A 271 -10.94 1.14 -4.48
N ALA A 272 -10.25 1.77 -5.43
CA ALA A 272 -10.55 3.13 -5.88
C ALA A 272 -11.97 3.24 -6.47
N TYR A 273 -12.39 2.25 -7.26
CA TYR A 273 -13.76 2.16 -7.78
C TYR A 273 -14.79 2.09 -6.65
N ASN A 274 -14.58 1.22 -5.66
CA ASN A 274 -15.49 1.06 -4.53
C ASN A 274 -15.57 2.32 -3.66
N ALA A 275 -14.46 3.05 -3.49
CA ALA A 275 -14.45 4.34 -2.81
C ALA A 275 -15.41 5.33 -3.48
N VAL A 276 -15.33 5.49 -4.80
CA VAL A 276 -16.20 6.39 -5.56
C VAL A 276 -17.65 5.89 -5.59
N ASP A 277 -17.89 4.59 -5.82
CA ASP A 277 -19.23 4.02 -5.92
C ASP A 277 -20.01 4.15 -4.60
N ARG A 278 -19.36 3.85 -3.46
CA ARG A 278 -20.00 3.85 -2.13
C ARG A 278 -20.13 5.24 -1.54
N HIS A 279 -19.17 6.14 -1.78
CA HIS A 279 -19.09 7.44 -1.12
C HIS A 279 -19.32 8.63 -2.04
N GLY A 280 -19.56 8.38 -3.33
CA GLY A 280 -19.85 9.39 -4.34
C GLY A 280 -18.67 10.34 -4.53
N GLU A 281 -18.96 11.64 -4.65
CA GLU A 281 -17.96 12.67 -4.90
C GLU A 281 -17.04 12.97 -3.70
N LEU A 282 -17.17 12.23 -2.58
CA LEU A 282 -16.30 12.43 -1.43
C LEU A 282 -14.83 12.15 -1.76
N PHE A 283 -14.57 11.18 -2.64
CA PHE A 283 -13.22 10.85 -3.10
C PHE A 283 -13.06 11.27 -4.56
N VAL A 284 -12.02 12.05 -4.84
CA VAL A 284 -11.55 12.40 -6.18
C VAL A 284 -10.31 11.55 -6.42
N PRO A 285 -10.42 10.44 -7.18
CA PRO A 285 -9.37 9.44 -7.24
C PRO A 285 -8.20 9.88 -8.12
N PHE A 286 -7.01 9.78 -7.54
CA PHE A 286 -5.72 9.84 -8.23
C PHE A 286 -5.08 8.47 -8.17
N ILE A 287 -4.49 8.03 -9.29
CA ILE A 287 -3.69 6.80 -9.32
C ILE A 287 -2.27 7.13 -8.86
N GLN A 288 -1.89 6.63 -7.68
CA GLN A 288 -0.54 6.72 -7.14
C GLN A 288 0.20 5.43 -7.51
N SER A 289 0.83 5.44 -8.67
CA SER A 289 1.58 4.26 -9.12
C SER A 289 2.97 4.24 -8.52
N THR A 290 3.46 3.04 -8.19
CA THR A 290 4.87 2.84 -7.83
C THR A 290 5.36 1.51 -8.39
N SER A 291 6.65 1.47 -8.68
CA SER A 291 7.41 0.26 -9.00
C SER A 291 8.39 -0.01 -7.86
N SER A 292 9.12 -1.13 -7.90
CA SER A 292 9.96 -1.58 -6.78
C SER A 292 11.10 -0.64 -6.36
N GLU A 293 11.46 0.36 -7.17
CA GLU A 293 12.56 1.29 -6.86
C GLU A 293 12.21 2.78 -7.00
N ILE A 294 11.10 3.11 -7.66
CA ILE A 294 10.75 4.47 -8.07
C ILE A 294 9.25 4.68 -7.86
N SER A 295 8.89 5.87 -7.36
CA SER A 295 7.50 6.32 -7.17
C SER A 295 6.82 6.70 -8.49
N THR A 296 6.88 5.80 -9.47
CA THR A 296 6.08 5.77 -10.70
C THR A 296 6.29 4.42 -11.41
N VAL A 297 5.61 4.23 -12.54
CA VAL A 297 5.77 3.09 -13.46
C VAL A 297 6.17 3.59 -14.84
N GLU A 298 6.46 2.68 -15.78
CA GLU A 298 6.65 3.06 -17.19
C GLU A 298 5.30 3.44 -17.83
N ALA A 299 5.35 4.33 -18.83
CA ALA A 299 4.16 4.88 -19.48
C ALA A 299 3.20 3.81 -20.04
N GLU A 300 3.74 2.73 -20.62
CA GLU A 300 2.93 1.62 -21.12
C GLU A 300 2.15 0.92 -19.98
N VAL A 301 2.76 0.77 -18.81
CA VAL A 301 2.13 0.18 -17.63
C VAL A 301 1.04 1.10 -17.10
N LEU A 302 1.28 2.41 -17.04
CA LEU A 302 0.26 3.39 -16.64
C LEU A 302 -0.96 3.34 -17.59
N VAL A 303 -0.73 3.21 -18.90
CA VAL A 303 -1.82 3.04 -19.89
C VAL A 303 -2.62 1.77 -19.63
N GLU A 304 -1.96 0.66 -19.29
CA GLU A 304 -2.65 -0.59 -18.95
C GLU A 304 -3.50 -0.46 -17.68
N MET A 305 -2.96 0.16 -16.62
CA MET A 305 -3.68 0.43 -15.38
C MET A 305 -4.94 1.29 -15.63
N LEU A 306 -4.80 2.40 -16.34
CA LEU A 306 -5.92 3.27 -16.70
C LEU A 306 -6.95 2.55 -17.59
N GLY A 307 -6.51 1.58 -18.40
CA GLY A 307 -7.35 0.76 -19.24
C GLY A 307 -8.26 -0.21 -18.49
N LYS A 308 -7.93 -0.58 -17.25
CA LYS A 308 -8.74 -1.52 -16.44
C LYS A 308 -10.09 -0.94 -16.03
N ARG A 309 -10.10 0.34 -15.65
CA ARG A 309 -11.31 1.12 -15.35
C ARG A 309 -11.24 2.49 -16.04
N PRO A 310 -11.62 2.57 -17.33
CA PRO A 310 -11.63 3.84 -18.04
C PRO A 310 -12.49 4.88 -17.33
N ASP A 311 -12.03 6.13 -17.33
CA ASP A 311 -12.70 7.29 -16.72
C ASP A 311 -12.84 7.25 -15.18
N LEU A 312 -12.21 6.29 -14.48
CA LEU A 312 -12.24 6.24 -13.01
C LEU A 312 -11.39 7.36 -12.39
N PHE A 313 -10.12 7.46 -12.80
CA PHE A 313 -9.15 8.38 -12.22
C PHE A 313 -9.26 9.77 -12.83
N VAL A 314 -9.23 10.80 -11.98
CA VAL A 314 -9.21 12.22 -12.38
C VAL A 314 -7.77 12.71 -12.54
N GLY A 315 -6.83 12.07 -11.84
CA GLY A 315 -5.43 12.44 -11.90
C GLY A 315 -4.48 11.26 -11.71
N PHE A 316 -3.21 11.56 -11.96
CA PHE A 316 -2.05 10.72 -11.76
C PHE A 316 -1.17 11.36 -10.68
N GLY A 317 -0.75 10.58 -9.70
CA GLY A 317 -0.01 11.04 -8.54
C GLY A 317 -0.56 10.49 -7.23
N GLU A 318 0.05 10.79 -6.09
CA GLU A 318 1.31 11.53 -5.96
C GLU A 318 2.50 10.69 -6.47
N VAL A 319 3.31 11.29 -7.35
CA VAL A 319 4.55 10.69 -7.85
C VAL A 319 5.70 11.68 -7.68
N GLY A 320 6.94 11.23 -7.79
CA GLY A 320 8.12 12.10 -7.68
C GLY A 320 9.10 11.63 -6.61
N ASP A 321 9.50 12.56 -5.75
CA ASP A 321 10.36 12.27 -4.61
C ASP A 321 9.56 11.49 -3.56
N SER A 322 9.97 10.26 -3.28
CA SER A 322 9.37 9.45 -2.22
C SER A 322 10.36 9.25 -1.09
N PRO A 323 9.90 9.33 0.18
CA PRO A 323 10.74 9.01 1.33
C PRO A 323 10.99 7.50 1.49
N THR A 324 10.17 6.65 0.86
CA THR A 324 10.25 5.18 0.94
C THR A 324 10.99 4.54 -0.22
N GLU A 325 11.05 5.21 -1.37
CA GLU A 325 11.72 4.67 -2.57
C GLU A 325 13.21 5.02 -2.62
N PRO A 326 14.08 4.11 -3.09
CA PRO A 326 15.52 4.37 -3.20
C PRO A 326 15.89 5.39 -4.28
N VAL A 327 15.07 5.54 -5.32
CA VAL A 327 15.43 6.31 -6.51
C VAL A 327 14.41 7.42 -6.78
N ASN A 328 14.80 8.65 -6.42
CA ASN A 328 14.05 9.87 -6.69
C ASN A 328 14.64 10.60 -7.90
N LEU A 329 13.98 10.46 -9.05
CA LEU A 329 14.37 11.12 -10.29
C LEU A 329 13.76 12.53 -10.38
N PRO A 330 14.41 13.48 -11.08
CA PRO A 330 13.83 14.79 -11.27
C PRO A 330 12.62 14.75 -12.23
N PRO A 331 11.69 15.72 -12.15
CA PRO A 331 10.44 15.75 -12.94
C PRO A 331 10.62 15.82 -14.46
N ASP A 332 11.80 16.16 -14.98
CA ASP A 332 12.09 16.14 -16.42
C ASP A 332 12.86 14.88 -16.87
N ALA A 333 12.95 13.87 -16.00
CA ALA A 333 13.49 12.56 -16.35
C ALA A 333 12.59 11.84 -17.37
N PRO A 334 13.16 10.97 -18.24
CA PRO A 334 12.40 10.31 -19.31
C PRO A 334 11.15 9.54 -18.84
N ILE A 335 11.20 8.89 -17.68
CA ILE A 335 10.06 8.12 -17.14
C ILE A 335 8.86 9.03 -16.86
N TYR A 336 9.05 10.10 -16.09
CA TYR A 336 8.00 11.09 -15.82
C TYR A 336 7.55 11.84 -17.08
N VAL A 337 8.46 12.11 -18.03
CA VAL A 337 8.07 12.68 -19.33
C VAL A 337 7.10 11.76 -20.06
N GLY A 338 7.35 10.44 -20.05
CA GLY A 338 6.41 9.45 -20.58
C GLY A 338 5.06 9.47 -19.85
N ASP A 339 5.08 9.49 -18.52
CA ASP A 339 3.84 9.56 -17.72
C ASP A 339 3.05 10.84 -17.99
N PHE A 340 3.72 11.98 -18.20
CA PHE A 340 3.06 13.24 -18.52
C PHE A 340 2.47 13.27 -19.94
N GLU A 341 3.06 12.54 -20.89
CA GLU A 341 2.45 12.28 -22.19
C GLU A 341 1.15 11.48 -22.03
N VAL A 342 1.16 10.44 -21.18
CA VAL A 342 -0.07 9.68 -20.84
C VAL A 342 -1.09 10.56 -20.15
N ALA A 343 -0.70 11.34 -19.14
CA ALA A 343 -1.60 12.26 -18.45
C ALA A 343 -2.23 13.27 -19.42
N GLN A 344 -1.46 13.78 -20.38
CA GLN A 344 -1.98 14.66 -21.42
C GLN A 344 -3.01 13.95 -22.32
N ASP A 345 -2.71 12.74 -22.78
CA ASP A 345 -3.57 11.97 -23.67
C ASP A 345 -4.90 11.55 -23.01
N TYR A 346 -4.87 11.30 -21.70
CA TYR A 346 -6.05 10.92 -20.90
C TYR A 346 -6.74 12.11 -20.23
N GLY A 347 -6.17 13.33 -20.32
CA GLY A 347 -6.72 14.53 -19.68
C GLY A 347 -6.66 14.50 -18.15
N LEU A 348 -5.65 13.82 -17.60
CA LEU A 348 -5.43 13.70 -16.17
C LEU A 348 -4.77 14.96 -15.60
N LEU A 349 -5.14 15.29 -14.36
CA LEU A 349 -4.32 16.17 -13.51
C LEU A 349 -3.06 15.41 -13.09
N VAL A 350 -1.93 16.10 -12.95
CA VAL A 350 -0.69 15.51 -12.41
C VAL A 350 -0.43 16.06 -11.03
N TYR A 351 -0.33 15.20 -10.03
CA TYR A 351 0.13 15.55 -8.68
C TYR A 351 1.57 15.08 -8.50
N PHE A 352 2.50 16.03 -8.39
CA PHE A 352 3.93 15.74 -8.36
C PHE A 352 4.57 16.30 -7.08
N HIS A 353 5.37 15.48 -6.42
CA HIS A 353 6.17 15.87 -5.26
C HIS A 353 7.61 16.14 -5.67
N PRO A 354 8.03 17.42 -5.76
CA PRO A 354 9.36 17.76 -6.24
C PRO A 354 10.43 17.50 -5.18
N GLY A 355 11.48 16.77 -5.56
CA GLY A 355 12.63 16.55 -4.69
C GLY A 355 13.43 17.81 -4.39
N VAL A 356 14.29 17.70 -3.38
CA VAL A 356 15.17 18.78 -2.95
C VAL A 356 16.05 19.28 -4.10
N GLY A 357 15.81 20.52 -4.53
CA GLY A 357 16.60 21.17 -5.59
C GLY A 357 16.03 21.04 -6.99
N ASP A 358 14.94 20.31 -7.19
CA ASP A 358 14.39 20.01 -8.53
C ASP A 358 13.48 21.08 -9.14
N HIS A 359 13.36 22.25 -8.49
CA HIS A 359 12.53 23.36 -8.99
C HIS A 359 12.84 23.79 -10.44
N GLU A 360 14.11 23.77 -10.88
CA GLU A 360 14.45 24.07 -12.27
C GLU A 360 13.99 22.97 -13.24
N ASN A 361 14.05 21.72 -12.82
CA ASN A 361 13.58 20.56 -13.57
C ASN A 361 12.05 20.61 -13.68
N LEU A 362 11.36 20.94 -12.58
CA LEU A 362 9.91 21.16 -12.57
C LEU A 362 9.55 22.28 -13.56
N GLY A 363 10.25 23.41 -13.51
CA GLY A 363 10.06 24.50 -14.47
C GLY A 363 10.28 24.10 -15.93
N ARG A 364 11.10 23.08 -16.23
CA ARG A 364 11.24 22.51 -17.58
C ARG A 364 10.06 21.60 -17.92
N ALA A 365 9.64 20.71 -17.02
CA ALA A 365 8.47 19.85 -17.21
C ALA A 365 7.20 20.68 -17.49
N LEU A 366 6.93 21.70 -16.68
CA LEU A 366 5.79 22.62 -16.87
C LEU A 366 5.76 23.26 -18.28
N LYS A 367 6.94 23.62 -18.82
CA LYS A 367 7.09 24.20 -20.16
C LYS A 367 6.97 23.19 -21.29
N MET A 368 7.34 21.92 -21.03
CA MET A 368 7.18 20.84 -21.99
C MET A 368 5.70 20.44 -22.14
N PHE A 369 4.94 20.49 -21.04
CA PHE A 369 3.54 20.07 -20.97
C PHE A 369 2.60 21.20 -20.55
N PRO A 370 2.47 22.29 -21.34
CA PRO A 370 1.70 23.47 -20.95
C PRO A 370 0.18 23.22 -20.84
N GLU A 371 -0.31 22.13 -21.42
CA GLU A 371 -1.74 21.75 -21.38
C GLU A 371 -2.06 20.79 -20.23
N VAL A 372 -1.04 20.19 -19.59
CA VAL A 372 -1.23 19.37 -18.40
C VAL A 372 -1.25 20.28 -17.19
N THR A 373 -2.24 20.10 -16.30
CA THR A 373 -2.30 20.82 -15.04
C THR A 373 -1.51 20.07 -13.98
N PHE A 374 -0.50 20.73 -13.41
CA PHE A 374 0.33 20.22 -12.34
C PHE A 374 -0.10 20.78 -10.99
N LEU A 375 -0.26 19.88 -10.03
CA LEU A 375 -0.45 20.12 -8.62
C LEU A 375 0.86 19.74 -7.94
N VAL A 376 1.43 20.64 -7.15
CA VAL A 376 2.65 20.35 -6.39
C VAL A 376 2.49 20.78 -4.94
N HIS A 377 3.26 20.16 -4.07
CA HIS A 377 3.29 20.46 -2.64
C HIS A 377 4.72 20.32 -2.10
N GLY A 378 4.91 20.53 -0.80
CA GLY A 378 6.19 20.35 -0.12
C GLY A 378 6.97 21.64 0.14
N ASP A 379 7.71 21.64 1.24
CA ASP A 379 8.51 22.76 1.74
C ASP A 379 9.70 23.10 0.82
N PHE A 380 10.22 22.11 0.09
CA PHE A 380 11.37 22.26 -0.80
C PHE A 380 11.08 23.11 -2.04
N VAL A 381 9.86 23.04 -2.58
CA VAL A 381 9.46 23.82 -3.76
C VAL A 381 8.80 25.16 -3.39
N ARG A 382 8.24 25.28 -2.18
CA ARG A 382 7.60 26.50 -1.66
C ARG A 382 8.40 27.80 -1.91
N PRO A 383 9.73 27.88 -1.69
CA PRO A 383 10.49 29.10 -1.96
C PRO A 383 10.49 29.56 -3.42
N TYR A 384 10.20 28.66 -4.36
CA TYR A 384 10.27 28.90 -5.80
C TYR A 384 8.89 28.98 -6.46
N ILE A 385 7.81 28.64 -5.75
CA ILE A 385 6.49 28.49 -6.33
C ILE A 385 5.96 29.79 -6.96
N GLY A 386 6.28 30.94 -6.37
CA GLY A 386 5.87 32.23 -6.90
C GLY A 386 6.48 32.54 -8.28
N ASP A 387 7.74 32.15 -8.51
CA ASP A 387 8.41 32.30 -9.80
C ASP A 387 7.90 31.26 -10.81
N LEU A 388 7.67 30.01 -10.37
CA LEU A 388 7.08 28.97 -11.20
C LEU A 388 5.68 29.36 -11.71
N MET A 389 4.83 29.92 -10.85
CA MET A 389 3.50 30.43 -11.21
C MET A 389 3.55 31.67 -12.10
N ALA A 390 4.56 32.53 -11.94
CA ALA A 390 4.73 33.70 -12.80
C ALA A 390 5.05 33.29 -14.25
N GLU A 391 5.82 32.21 -14.42
CA GLU A 391 6.28 31.73 -15.72
C GLU A 391 5.35 30.70 -16.36
N ASN A 392 4.57 29.97 -15.57
CA ASN A 392 3.78 28.83 -16.03
C ASN A 392 2.34 28.94 -15.51
N SER A 393 1.37 28.94 -16.42
CA SER A 393 -0.04 29.07 -16.04
C SER A 393 -0.67 27.78 -15.55
N ASN A 394 0.00 26.64 -15.74
CA ASN A 394 -0.52 25.29 -15.52
C ASN A 394 -0.03 24.65 -14.21
N VAL A 395 0.55 25.42 -13.28
CA VAL A 395 0.97 24.93 -11.96
C VAL A 395 0.11 25.51 -10.84
N TYR A 396 -0.28 24.65 -9.92
CA TYR A 396 -1.04 24.93 -8.70
C TYR A 396 -0.28 24.37 -7.51
N TYR A 397 -0.54 24.93 -6.32
CA TYR A 397 0.14 24.54 -5.09
C TYR A 397 -0.86 24.13 -4.01
N THR A 398 -0.65 22.96 -3.43
CA THR A 398 -1.33 22.55 -2.20
C THR A 398 -0.44 22.91 -1.02
N PHE A 399 -0.95 23.70 -0.07
CA PHE A 399 -0.26 23.93 1.19
C PHE A 399 -0.78 22.93 2.24
N ASN A 400 0.15 22.14 2.75
CA ASN A 400 -0.01 21.05 3.71
C ASN A 400 1.22 20.97 4.64
N ASP A 401 2.37 21.46 4.18
CA ASP A 401 3.61 21.73 4.93
C ASP A 401 3.47 22.80 6.06
N ILE A 402 2.25 23.29 6.35
CA ILE A 402 2.04 24.20 7.49
C ILE A 402 2.18 23.50 8.84
N PHE A 403 2.41 22.17 8.82
CA PHE A 403 2.69 21.33 9.98
C PHE A 403 4.17 20.99 10.15
N ASP A 404 5.09 21.57 9.35
CA ASP A 404 6.54 21.22 9.30
C ASP A 404 7.19 20.97 10.68
N GLU A 405 6.94 21.84 11.67
CA GLU A 405 7.56 21.77 13.01
C GLU A 405 7.02 20.61 13.87
N VAL A 406 5.85 20.08 13.55
CA VAL A 406 5.21 18.94 14.23
C VAL A 406 5.15 17.68 13.35
N THR A 407 5.69 17.74 12.13
CA THR A 407 5.74 16.63 11.17
C THR A 407 6.31 15.34 11.77
N PRO A 408 7.41 15.35 12.56
CA PRO A 408 7.90 14.11 13.17
C PRO A 408 6.88 13.41 14.07
N GLN A 409 6.10 14.18 14.84
CA GLN A 409 5.02 13.64 15.67
C GLN A 409 3.81 13.22 14.82
N PHE A 410 3.53 13.96 13.75
CA PHE A 410 2.42 13.69 12.85
C PHE A 410 2.58 12.37 12.08
N ARG A 411 3.81 12.10 11.61
CA ARG A 411 4.13 10.94 10.77
C ARG A 411 4.48 9.69 11.59
N PHE A 412 5.25 9.84 12.67
CA PHE A 412 5.85 8.71 13.40
C PHE A 412 5.64 8.75 14.92
N GLY A 413 4.86 9.70 15.42
CA GLY A 413 4.67 9.91 16.86
C GLY A 413 3.43 9.26 17.45
N ASP A 414 3.35 9.33 18.77
CA ASP A 414 2.13 9.02 19.50
C ASP A 414 1.03 10.07 19.21
N LYS A 415 -0.21 9.60 19.03
CA LYS A 415 -1.38 10.45 18.78
C LYS A 415 -1.51 11.62 19.77
N GLN A 416 -1.33 11.35 21.07
CA GLN A 416 -1.47 12.38 22.10
C GLN A 416 -0.32 13.38 22.06
N ASP A 417 0.89 12.94 21.72
CA ASP A 417 2.05 13.83 21.62
C ASP A 417 1.89 14.80 20.45
N PHE A 418 1.32 14.34 19.32
CA PHE A 418 0.94 15.21 18.21
C PHE A 418 -0.13 16.24 18.62
N ILE A 419 -1.20 15.82 19.29
CA ILE A 419 -2.26 16.73 19.79
C ILE A 419 -1.65 17.78 20.73
N ASP A 420 -0.85 17.35 21.70
CA ASP A 420 -0.21 18.24 22.67
C ASP A 420 0.76 19.21 21.99
N ALA A 421 1.47 18.78 20.93
CA ALA A 421 2.34 19.64 20.14
C ALA A 421 1.54 20.69 19.36
N MET A 422 0.48 20.29 18.67
CA MET A 422 -0.42 21.19 17.95
C MET A 422 -1.05 22.24 18.88
N GLU A 423 -1.53 21.83 20.06
CA GLU A 423 -2.14 22.76 21.02
C GLU A 423 -1.12 23.74 21.60
N ARG A 424 0.10 23.27 21.88
CA ARG A 424 1.20 24.10 22.40
C ARG A 424 1.67 25.13 21.38
N ASP A 425 1.83 24.71 20.13
CA ASP A 425 2.50 25.47 19.07
C ASP A 425 1.52 26.12 18.07
N TRP A 426 0.21 26.09 18.36
CA TRP A 426 -0.87 26.59 17.50
C TRP A 426 -0.61 27.98 16.88
N GLU A 427 -0.37 29.00 17.71
CA GLU A 427 -0.14 30.37 17.21
C GLU A 427 1.21 30.52 16.50
N PRO A 428 2.33 30.00 17.01
CA PRO A 428 3.60 29.96 16.26
C PRO A 428 3.47 29.34 14.85
N LEU A 429 2.81 28.20 14.74
CA LEU A 429 2.57 27.53 13.45
C LEU A 429 1.74 28.43 12.51
N LEU A 430 0.65 29.03 13.02
CA LEU A 430 -0.17 29.96 12.22
C LEU A 430 0.61 31.20 11.77
N ASP A 431 1.38 31.82 12.66
CA ASP A 431 2.18 32.99 12.34
C ASP A 431 3.22 32.67 11.24
N GLN A 432 3.86 31.50 11.33
CA GLN A 432 4.80 31.03 10.32
C GLN A 432 4.11 30.74 8.98
N ALA A 433 2.97 30.04 8.99
CA ALA A 433 2.18 29.79 7.79
C ALA A 433 1.75 31.10 7.11
N MET A 434 1.31 32.11 7.87
CA MET A 434 0.96 33.43 7.33
C MET A 434 2.17 34.12 6.67
N VAL A 435 3.34 34.06 7.30
CA VAL A 435 4.59 34.60 6.73
C VAL A 435 4.95 33.93 5.40
N HIS A 436 4.71 32.63 5.27
CA HIS A 436 5.02 31.89 4.05
C HIS A 436 4.01 32.12 2.93
N TYR A 437 2.72 32.20 3.26
CA TYR A 437 1.67 32.03 2.27
C TYR A 437 0.82 33.27 1.98
N GLU A 438 0.67 34.21 2.91
CA GLU A 438 -0.29 35.32 2.74
C GLU A 438 -0.04 36.12 1.47
N ASP A 439 1.20 36.56 1.25
CA ASP A 439 1.57 37.36 0.07
C ASP A 439 1.46 36.55 -1.24
N LEU A 440 1.82 35.25 -1.21
CA LEU A 440 1.73 34.38 -2.38
C LEU A 440 0.28 34.11 -2.78
N ILE A 441 -0.58 33.77 -1.83
CA ILE A 441 -2.01 33.55 -2.06
C ILE A 441 -2.67 34.83 -2.59
N ASN A 442 -2.37 36.00 -2.00
CA ASN A 442 -2.93 37.26 -2.49
C ASN A 442 -2.44 37.62 -3.90
N THR A 443 -1.24 37.19 -4.28
CA THR A 443 -0.68 37.40 -5.61
C THR A 443 -1.27 36.43 -6.64
N TYR A 444 -1.47 35.17 -6.27
CA TYR A 444 -1.98 34.09 -7.13
C TYR A 444 -3.22 33.42 -6.53
N PRO A 445 -4.33 34.15 -6.35
CA PRO A 445 -5.48 33.68 -5.56
C PRO A 445 -6.20 32.47 -6.16
N ASP A 446 -6.02 32.23 -7.46
CA ASP A 446 -6.64 31.14 -8.20
C ASP A 446 -5.69 29.93 -8.37
N ARG A 447 -4.65 29.81 -7.52
CA ARG A 447 -3.58 28.80 -7.68
C ARG A 447 -3.20 28.04 -6.41
N PHE A 448 -3.83 28.33 -5.27
CA PHE A 448 -3.55 27.68 -3.98
C PHE A 448 -4.74 26.86 -3.50
N MET A 449 -4.48 25.70 -2.91
CA MET A 449 -5.46 24.80 -2.32
C MET A 449 -4.94 24.27 -0.98
N TRP A 450 -5.87 23.86 -0.10
CA TRP A 450 -5.58 23.29 1.21
C TRP A 450 -5.52 21.76 1.15
N GLY A 451 -4.54 21.15 1.81
CA GLY A 451 -4.45 19.70 1.97
C GLY A 451 -3.97 19.30 3.36
N THR A 452 -4.21 18.04 3.75
CA THR A 452 -3.79 17.52 5.07
C THR A 452 -2.56 16.62 5.05
N ASP A 453 -2.28 15.98 3.92
CA ASP A 453 -1.15 15.06 3.75
C ASP A 453 -1.12 13.93 4.78
N ARG A 454 -2.30 13.36 5.04
CA ARG A 454 -2.45 12.20 5.92
C ARG A 454 -2.05 10.94 5.15
N ALA A 455 -1.12 10.17 5.70
CA ALA A 455 -0.61 8.96 5.07
C ALA A 455 -0.14 7.91 6.08
N ASP A 456 0.74 8.32 7.00
CA ASP A 456 1.79 7.42 7.52
C ASP A 456 1.38 6.55 8.71
N ILE A 457 0.39 6.98 9.50
CA ILE A 457 -0.01 6.29 10.73
C ILE A 457 -1.53 6.23 10.86
N VAL A 458 -2.07 5.11 11.32
CA VAL A 458 -3.53 4.81 11.30
C VAL A 458 -4.35 5.88 12.02
N TRP A 459 -3.82 6.46 13.09
CA TRP A 459 -4.56 7.47 13.82
C TRP A 459 -4.72 8.78 13.06
N ASN A 460 -3.98 9.03 11.97
CA ASN A 460 -4.22 10.14 11.06
C ASN A 460 -5.64 10.11 10.48
N TYR A 461 -6.24 8.92 10.37
CA TYR A 461 -7.59 8.69 9.85
C TYR A 461 -8.66 8.70 10.95
N HIS A 462 -8.30 9.02 12.20
CA HIS A 462 -9.28 9.21 13.26
C HIS A 462 -9.99 10.56 13.14
N ALA A 463 -11.29 10.57 13.42
CA ALA A 463 -12.14 11.75 13.26
C ALA A 463 -11.70 12.96 14.11
N ASP A 464 -11.17 12.74 15.32
CA ASP A 464 -10.68 13.82 16.19
C ASP A 464 -9.39 14.48 15.65
N ILE A 465 -8.55 13.72 14.97
CA ILE A 465 -7.34 14.23 14.30
C ILE A 465 -7.73 15.02 13.05
N GLY A 466 -8.63 14.46 12.23
CA GLY A 466 -9.20 15.20 11.10
C GLY A 466 -9.83 16.53 11.51
N GLN A 467 -10.61 16.53 12.61
CA GLN A 467 -11.18 17.76 13.17
C GLN A 467 -10.12 18.75 13.67
N LEU A 468 -9.01 18.29 14.24
CA LEU A 468 -7.90 19.13 14.67
C LEU A 468 -7.20 19.81 13.48
N LEU A 469 -6.88 19.05 12.43
CA LEU A 469 -6.27 19.54 11.21
C LEU A 469 -7.18 20.55 10.49
N VAL A 470 -8.46 20.20 10.32
CA VAL A 470 -9.46 21.11 9.73
C VAL A 470 -9.66 22.36 10.56
N LYS A 471 -9.67 22.25 11.90
CA LYS A 471 -9.75 23.43 12.77
C LYS A 471 -8.54 24.35 12.54
N PHE A 472 -7.35 23.80 12.35
CA PHE A 472 -6.15 24.59 12.07
C PHE A 472 -6.23 25.26 10.70
N GLY A 473 -6.55 24.50 9.64
CA GLY A 473 -6.75 25.02 8.30
C GLY A 473 -7.81 26.13 8.24
N ARG A 474 -8.91 25.99 9.01
CA ARG A 474 -9.95 27.04 9.11
C ARG A 474 -9.49 28.29 9.84
N ASP A 475 -8.63 28.18 10.85
CA ASP A 475 -8.03 29.35 11.51
C ASP A 475 -7.12 30.09 10.52
N PHE A 476 -6.22 29.36 9.86
CA PHE A 476 -5.34 29.91 8.82
C PHE A 476 -6.14 30.60 7.70
N ILE A 477 -7.08 29.91 7.06
CA ILE A 477 -7.90 30.48 5.98
C ILE A 477 -8.70 31.69 6.50
N GLY A 478 -9.21 31.62 7.72
CA GLY A 478 -9.96 32.71 8.35
C GLY A 478 -9.16 34.01 8.53
N ARG A 479 -7.82 33.92 8.60
CA ARG A 479 -6.89 35.05 8.70
C ARG A 479 -6.54 35.69 7.36
N LEU A 480 -6.79 35.01 6.23
CA LEU A 480 -6.55 35.54 4.89
C LEU A 480 -7.57 36.63 4.51
N ASP A 481 -7.30 37.39 3.44
CA ASP A 481 -8.27 38.33 2.87
C ASP A 481 -9.57 37.58 2.51
N PRO A 482 -10.76 38.07 2.95
CA PRO A 482 -12.04 37.43 2.63
C PRO A 482 -12.27 37.12 1.15
N ALA A 483 -11.65 37.89 0.23
CA ALA A 483 -11.77 37.67 -1.21
C ALA A 483 -11.07 36.41 -1.73
N VAL A 484 -10.15 35.82 -0.95
CA VAL A 484 -9.40 34.61 -1.34
C VAL A 484 -9.81 33.38 -0.54
N GLN A 485 -10.53 33.53 0.58
CA GLN A 485 -10.85 32.41 1.48
C GLN A 485 -11.55 31.25 0.79
N ASP A 486 -12.68 31.50 0.10
CA ASP A 486 -13.42 30.44 -0.60
C ASP A 486 -12.57 29.78 -1.72
N LYS A 487 -11.68 30.56 -2.35
CA LYS A 487 -10.81 30.07 -3.43
C LYS A 487 -9.85 29.02 -2.93
N VAL A 488 -9.13 29.38 -1.87
CA VAL A 488 -8.16 28.51 -1.18
C VAL A 488 -8.86 27.30 -0.55
N ALA A 489 -10.03 27.53 0.04
CA ALA A 489 -10.78 26.52 0.77
C ALA A 489 -11.39 25.43 -0.12
N TYR A 490 -11.92 25.78 -1.29
CA TYR A 490 -12.56 24.79 -2.17
C TYR A 490 -12.70 25.19 -3.65
N GLN A 491 -12.87 26.47 -4.00
CA GLN A 491 -13.25 26.82 -5.38
C GLN A 491 -12.13 26.53 -6.39
N ASN A 492 -10.86 26.68 -5.99
CA ASN A 492 -9.74 26.35 -6.88
C ASN A 492 -9.75 24.85 -7.19
N ALA A 493 -9.86 24.00 -6.17
CA ALA A 493 -9.96 22.54 -6.33
C ALA A 493 -11.18 22.14 -7.17
N GLU A 494 -12.36 22.72 -6.88
CA GLU A 494 -13.60 22.45 -7.62
C GLU A 494 -13.51 22.88 -9.09
N SER A 495 -12.76 23.94 -9.40
CA SER A 495 -12.58 24.42 -10.77
C SER A 495 -11.70 23.50 -11.62
N LEU A 496 -10.82 22.72 -10.99
CA LEU A 496 -9.96 21.75 -11.68
C LEU A 496 -10.70 20.48 -12.11
N LEU A 497 -11.89 20.24 -11.54
CA LEU A 497 -12.71 19.06 -11.81
C LEU A 497 -13.79 19.29 -12.90
N GLN A 498 -13.79 20.47 -13.54
CA GLN A 498 -14.77 20.90 -14.55
C GLN A 498 -14.18 20.91 -15.96
#